data_AF-A0AA36HBF1-F1
#
_entry.id   AF-A0AA36HBF1-F1
#
_cell.length_a   1.000
_cell.length_b   1.000
_cell.length_c   1.000
_cell.angle_alpha   90.00
_cell.angle_beta   90.00
_cell.angle_gamma   90.00
#
_symmetry.space_group_name_H-M   'P 1'
#
loop_
_entity.id
_entity.type
_entity.pdbx_description
1 polymer ?
#
loop_
_entity_poly.entity_id
_entity_poly.type
_entity_poly.pdbx_seq_one_letter_code
_entity_poly.pdbx_strand_id
1 'polypeptide(L)'
;MEQDEDKTTAETNSTGTDPKKRRITEAVNVPSSSATTNNSLPAWVAGGSPAHFVSPDELLNMSIAMDNLALVHEIAIDPNFSVSEVPANPIEAAVKENMYRAYWDILSEELKRDPPNYTHAFNLLMEIKQTILTDILSSTHVRLRAEVESVLDENTLRNKMEQNCMDVHEIGKFIVDLLGRLCAPERDTLVEKLRHEEEVVELIKGIFNLMDIMKNDLTNYTISQNRNAVEAYSAQFEYKEFLKYLDKFPDGSMMTKEWLKLAYIDAFPSTSIAKPKGETEEEVSASDEEVVITTSKGYLRLVESESPSPYPETLRIDRMRMCALAEKFLQMNIVTSAVFVTCNFAGKQISESEGFKKSLKDQLIVITNDIEEKNLTTTVESVCEQCVVVVKKTASELSAEIPEEQIKMLRNQVHAIADEHNAIRVLVCKRIEAFVNEMLCSPSEVPRRLLPGLSLIQSELCAFTARLLRICIHNRKTFFELYRNMLKTIKRSLEDSTPS
;
A
#
# COMPACT_ATOMS: atom_id res chain seq x y z
N MET A 1 -56.93 -20.52 -56.30
CA MET A 1 -56.24 -20.11 -57.53
C MET A 1 -55.44 -18.85 -57.21
N GLU A 2 -54.58 -18.83 -56.19
CA GLU A 2 -53.46 -19.73 -55.83
C GLU A 2 -52.25 -19.61 -56.77
N GLN A 3 -51.07 -19.54 -56.15
CA GLN A 3 -49.74 -19.43 -56.73
C GLN A 3 -48.81 -20.36 -55.92
N ASP A 4 -47.86 -20.99 -56.62
CA ASP A 4 -46.44 -21.23 -56.31
C ASP A 4 -46.06 -21.44 -54.81
N GLU A 5 -45.65 -22.65 -54.40
CA GLU A 5 -44.25 -23.18 -54.45
C GLU A 5 -43.29 -22.50 -53.43
N ASP A 6 -42.42 -23.21 -52.69
CA ASP A 6 -41.44 -24.24 -53.11
C ASP A 6 -41.07 -25.24 -51.96
N LYS A 7 -40.34 -26.31 -52.30
CA LYS A 7 -39.51 -27.24 -51.48
C LYS A 7 -40.07 -28.59 -50.97
N THR A 8 -39.89 -29.60 -51.84
CA THR A 8 -39.58 -31.03 -51.51
C THR A 8 -38.21 -31.33 -52.17
N THR A 9 -37.33 -32.31 -51.87
CA THR A 9 -37.26 -33.57 -51.08
C THR A 9 -36.00 -33.56 -50.15
N ALA A 10 -35.85 -34.33 -49.07
CA ALA A 10 -35.78 -35.80 -48.87
C ALA A 10 -34.44 -36.44 -49.39
N GLU A 11 -33.86 -37.54 -48.84
CA GLU A 11 -34.36 -38.51 -47.83
C GLU A 11 -33.25 -39.47 -47.26
N THR A 12 -33.49 -40.12 -46.10
CA THR A 12 -32.91 -41.43 -45.61
C THR A 12 -31.38 -41.59 -45.36
N ASN A 13 -30.83 -42.56 -44.61
CA ASN A 13 -31.27 -43.56 -43.58
C ASN A 13 -30.01 -43.96 -42.75
N SER A 14 -30.03 -44.37 -41.46
CA SER A 14 -30.50 -45.66 -40.90
C SER A 14 -30.14 -45.68 -39.38
N THR A 15 -31.06 -45.83 -38.42
CA THR A 15 -31.65 -47.05 -37.81
C THR A 15 -30.72 -47.98 -36.99
N GLY A 16 -30.92 -48.04 -35.66
CA GLY A 16 -30.42 -49.10 -34.74
C GLY A 16 -30.76 -48.76 -33.28
N THR A 17 -31.39 -49.66 -32.50
CA THR A 17 -31.97 -49.34 -31.16
C THR A 17 -31.86 -50.46 -30.11
N ASP A 18 -31.65 -50.05 -28.84
CA ASP A 18 -31.97 -50.75 -27.57
C ASP A 18 -31.21 -52.09 -27.25
N PRO A 19 -31.27 -52.68 -26.01
CA PRO A 19 -32.04 -52.28 -24.80
C PRO A 19 -31.39 -52.36 -23.38
N LYS A 20 -31.86 -51.49 -22.46
CA LYS A 20 -31.98 -51.69 -20.97
C LYS A 20 -30.63 -51.77 -20.18
N LYS A 21 -30.52 -51.53 -18.84
CA LYS A 21 -31.46 -51.72 -17.70
C LYS A 21 -31.01 -50.99 -16.39
N ARG A 22 -31.95 -50.32 -15.69
CA ARG A 22 -32.02 -49.96 -14.24
C ARG A 22 -30.76 -49.62 -13.37
N ARG A 23 -30.62 -48.32 -13.04
CA ARG A 23 -30.68 -47.63 -11.70
C ARG A 23 -29.82 -48.11 -10.47
N ILE A 24 -29.31 -47.08 -9.75
CA ILE A 24 -28.78 -47.01 -8.36
C ILE A 24 -27.28 -47.33 -8.16
N THR A 25 -26.48 -46.26 -7.98
CA THR A 25 -25.82 -45.89 -6.70
C THR A 25 -25.62 -44.38 -6.66
N GLU A 26 -25.44 -43.80 -5.48
CA GLU A 26 -25.31 -42.34 -5.28
C GLU A 26 -23.89 -41.85 -5.57
N ALA A 27 -23.78 -40.64 -6.13
CA ALA A 27 -22.54 -39.87 -6.18
C ALA A 27 -22.76 -38.57 -5.41
N VAL A 28 -21.87 -38.27 -4.47
CA VAL A 28 -21.99 -37.09 -3.59
C VAL A 28 -21.74 -35.82 -4.39
N ASN A 29 -22.72 -34.91 -4.41
CA ASN A 29 -22.51 -33.54 -4.88
C ASN A 29 -21.60 -32.80 -3.87
N VAL A 30 -20.29 -32.82 -4.14
CA VAL A 30 -19.35 -31.90 -3.49
C VAL A 30 -19.66 -30.49 -4.02
N PRO A 31 -19.99 -29.50 -3.17
CA PRO A 31 -20.15 -28.13 -3.64
C PRO A 31 -18.79 -27.62 -4.12
N SER A 32 -18.69 -27.26 -5.40
CA SER A 32 -17.53 -26.49 -5.87
C SER A 32 -17.56 -25.14 -5.16
N SER A 33 -16.65 -24.94 -4.22
CA SER A 33 -16.63 -23.76 -3.36
C SER A 33 -16.26 -22.53 -4.19
N SER A 34 -17.28 -21.75 -4.57
CA SER A 34 -17.13 -20.42 -5.15
C SER A 34 -16.60 -19.44 -4.11
N ALA A 35 -15.33 -19.60 -3.72
CA ALA A 35 -14.60 -18.66 -2.90
C ALA A 35 -14.54 -17.33 -3.65
N THR A 36 -15.18 -16.29 -3.09
CA THR A 36 -15.32 -14.99 -3.73
C THR A 36 -14.03 -14.18 -3.59
N THR A 37 -12.98 -14.59 -4.29
CA THR A 37 -11.91 -13.64 -4.64
C THR A 37 -12.52 -12.57 -5.53
N ASN A 38 -12.19 -11.29 -5.29
CA ASN A 38 -12.63 -10.19 -6.14
C ASN A 38 -11.79 -10.14 -7.43
N ASN A 39 -11.86 -11.20 -8.23
CA ASN A 39 -11.43 -11.23 -9.63
C ASN A 39 -12.41 -10.43 -10.52
N SER A 40 -12.78 -9.23 -10.07
CA SER A 40 -13.31 -8.20 -10.95
C SER A 40 -12.20 -7.80 -11.91
N LEU A 41 -12.30 -8.22 -13.18
CA LEU A 41 -11.46 -7.73 -14.26
C LEU A 41 -11.42 -6.19 -14.18
N PRO A 42 -10.24 -5.54 -14.23
CA PRO A 42 -10.17 -4.11 -14.03
C PRO A 42 -11.00 -3.36 -15.08
N ALA A 43 -11.64 -2.26 -14.68
CA ALA A 43 -12.76 -1.65 -15.41
C ALA A 43 -12.47 -1.26 -16.88
N TRP A 44 -11.20 -1.19 -17.31
CA TRP A 44 -10.83 -0.99 -18.72
C TRP A 44 -11.29 -2.13 -19.65
N VAL A 45 -11.55 -3.33 -19.13
CA VAL A 45 -12.15 -4.45 -19.90
C VAL A 45 -13.64 -4.18 -20.22
N ALA A 46 -14.28 -3.23 -19.54
CA ALA A 46 -15.68 -2.82 -19.74
C ALA A 46 -15.83 -1.37 -20.25
N GLY A 47 -14.72 -0.70 -20.62
CA GLY A 47 -14.72 0.66 -21.15
C GLY A 47 -14.99 0.70 -22.66
N GLY A 48 -15.94 1.52 -23.11
CA GLY A 48 -16.45 1.51 -24.47
C GLY A 48 -15.52 2.09 -25.55
N SER A 49 -14.64 1.27 -26.12
CA SER A 49 -13.99 1.45 -27.43
C SER A 49 -13.45 0.09 -27.93
N PRO A 50 -13.18 -0.13 -29.23
CA PRO A 50 -13.09 -1.47 -29.80
C PRO A 50 -12.01 -2.33 -29.13
N ALA A 51 -12.43 -3.49 -28.61
CA ALA A 51 -11.58 -4.37 -27.82
C ALA A 51 -10.39 -4.90 -28.63
N HIS A 52 -9.20 -4.39 -28.32
CA HIS A 52 -7.95 -5.00 -28.74
C HIS A 52 -7.83 -6.36 -28.05
N PHE A 53 -7.88 -7.46 -28.81
CA PHE A 53 -7.81 -8.82 -28.26
C PHE A 53 -6.41 -9.11 -27.72
N VAL A 54 -6.21 -8.86 -26.43
CA VAL A 54 -5.04 -9.28 -25.66
C VAL A 54 -5.09 -10.79 -25.47
N SER A 55 -3.98 -11.50 -25.68
CA SER A 55 -3.95 -12.96 -25.47
C SER A 55 -3.91 -13.33 -23.97
N PRO A 56 -4.34 -14.54 -23.56
CA PRO A 56 -4.27 -14.97 -22.16
C PRO A 56 -2.83 -14.95 -21.60
N ASP A 57 -1.84 -15.34 -22.41
CA ASP A 57 -0.43 -15.30 -22.03
C ASP A 57 0.07 -13.86 -21.87
N GLU A 58 -0.39 -12.94 -22.72
CA GLU A 58 -0.07 -11.52 -22.62
C GLU A 58 -0.74 -10.87 -21.39
N LEU A 59 -1.97 -11.24 -21.06
CA LEU A 59 -2.63 -10.84 -19.80
C LEU A 59 -1.86 -11.33 -18.57
N LEU A 60 -1.41 -12.59 -18.56
CA LEU A 60 -0.62 -13.16 -17.47
C LEU A 60 0.73 -12.43 -17.32
N ASN A 61 1.45 -12.22 -18.42
CA ASN A 61 2.71 -11.47 -18.41
C ASN A 61 2.53 -10.00 -17.96
N MET A 62 1.40 -9.37 -18.31
CA MET A 62 1.08 -8.02 -17.81
C MET A 62 0.71 -8.00 -16.33
N SER A 63 0.05 -9.03 -15.79
CA SER A 63 -0.14 -9.15 -14.33
C SER A 63 1.21 -9.21 -13.62
N ILE A 64 2.06 -10.17 -14.01
CA ILE A 64 3.39 -10.35 -13.41
C ILE A 64 4.23 -9.07 -13.52
N ALA A 65 4.12 -8.32 -14.62
CA ALA A 65 4.77 -7.02 -14.76
C ALA A 65 4.20 -5.96 -13.79
N MET A 66 2.89 -5.88 -13.60
CA MET A 66 2.25 -4.97 -12.64
C MET A 66 2.55 -5.35 -11.18
N ASP A 67 2.60 -6.65 -10.86
CA ASP A 67 2.90 -7.14 -9.51
C ASP A 67 4.36 -6.83 -9.13
N ASN A 68 5.31 -7.05 -10.04
CA ASN A 68 6.71 -6.63 -9.88
C ASN A 68 6.86 -5.10 -9.83
N LEU A 69 6.09 -4.36 -10.63
CA LEU A 69 6.10 -2.89 -10.65
C LEU A 69 5.64 -2.32 -9.31
N ALA A 70 4.54 -2.84 -8.76
CA ALA A 70 4.05 -2.47 -7.44
C ALA A 70 5.10 -2.81 -6.38
N LEU A 71 5.63 -4.03 -6.33
CA LEU A 71 6.63 -4.45 -5.33
C LEU A 71 7.89 -3.57 -5.33
N VAL A 72 8.45 -3.26 -6.51
CA VAL A 72 9.65 -2.42 -6.64
C VAL A 72 9.35 -0.98 -6.18
N HIS A 73 8.17 -0.45 -6.51
CA HIS A 73 7.70 0.85 -6.06
C HIS A 73 7.41 0.90 -4.54
N GLU A 74 6.83 -0.14 -3.94
CA GLU A 74 6.63 -0.23 -2.48
C GLU A 74 7.97 -0.16 -1.73
N ILE A 75 8.98 -0.89 -2.21
CA ILE A 75 10.34 -0.87 -1.65
C ILE A 75 11.02 0.50 -1.83
N ALA A 76 10.67 1.26 -2.86
CA ALA A 76 11.21 2.61 -3.10
C ALA A 76 10.49 3.71 -2.28
N ILE A 77 9.19 3.57 -2.00
CA ILE A 77 8.39 4.62 -1.31
C ILE A 77 8.33 4.42 0.21
N ASP A 78 8.18 3.19 0.71
CA ASP A 78 8.08 2.92 2.14
C ASP A 78 9.42 2.43 2.72
N PRO A 79 10.15 3.25 3.50
CA PRO A 79 11.39 2.81 4.16
C PRO A 79 11.14 1.74 5.24
N ASN A 80 9.89 1.58 5.70
CA ASN A 80 9.50 0.54 6.65
C ASN A 80 9.07 -0.77 5.96
N PHE A 81 9.07 -0.80 4.61
CA PHE A 81 8.70 -1.99 3.84
C PHE A 81 9.46 -3.22 4.33
N SER A 82 8.71 -4.25 4.69
CA SER A 82 9.21 -5.53 5.18
C SER A 82 8.24 -6.66 4.80
N VAL A 83 8.79 -7.84 4.54
CA VAL A 83 8.04 -9.09 4.33
C VAL A 83 7.53 -9.57 5.69
N SER A 84 6.21 -9.74 5.79
CA SER A 84 5.50 -10.16 6.99
C SER A 84 5.70 -11.65 7.31
N GLU A 85 5.86 -11.99 8.58
CA GLU A 85 5.83 -13.37 9.08
C GLU A 85 4.40 -13.98 9.06
N VAL A 86 3.36 -13.15 9.08
CA VAL A 86 1.96 -13.58 9.20
C VAL A 86 1.32 -13.76 7.83
N PRO A 87 0.69 -14.92 7.52
CA PRO A 87 -0.08 -15.12 6.29
C PRO A 87 -1.23 -14.13 6.16
N ALA A 88 -1.41 -13.56 4.97
CA ALA A 88 -2.40 -12.50 4.73
C ALA A 88 -3.87 -12.95 4.84
N ASN A 89 -4.15 -14.26 4.83
CA ASN A 89 -5.50 -14.81 4.81
C ASN A 89 -5.72 -15.86 5.93
N PRO A 90 -6.65 -15.63 6.89
CA PRO A 90 -6.96 -16.59 7.94
C PRO A 90 -7.47 -17.95 7.44
N ILE A 91 -8.11 -18.01 6.27
CA ILE A 91 -8.59 -19.28 5.68
C ILE A 91 -7.40 -20.09 5.15
N GLU A 92 -6.45 -19.42 4.50
CA GLU A 92 -5.20 -20.04 4.04
C GLU A 92 -4.38 -20.57 5.22
N ALA A 93 -4.26 -19.77 6.29
CA ALA A 93 -3.62 -20.21 7.54
C ALA A 93 -4.30 -21.45 8.13
N ALA A 94 -5.64 -21.46 8.23
CA ALA A 94 -6.39 -22.61 8.77
C ALA A 94 -6.29 -23.87 7.89
N VAL A 95 -6.25 -23.73 6.56
CA VAL A 95 -6.03 -24.86 5.64
C VAL A 95 -4.60 -25.40 5.76
N LYS A 96 -3.60 -24.51 5.81
CA LYS A 96 -2.19 -24.83 6.01
C LYS A 96 -1.96 -25.55 7.35
N GLU A 97 -2.56 -25.05 8.43
CA GLU A 97 -2.53 -25.65 9.77
C GLU A 97 -3.12 -27.07 9.78
N ASN A 98 -4.34 -27.26 9.26
CA ASN A 98 -5.00 -28.58 9.27
C ASN A 98 -4.28 -29.61 8.39
N MET A 99 -3.74 -29.18 7.25
CA MET A 99 -2.94 -30.05 6.37
C MET A 99 -1.64 -30.48 7.05
N TYR A 100 -0.91 -29.55 7.68
CA TYR A 100 0.31 -29.88 8.43
C TYR A 100 0.02 -30.72 9.67
N ARG A 101 -1.09 -30.50 10.37
CA ARG A 101 -1.44 -31.31 11.56
C ARG A 101 -1.49 -32.80 11.22
N ALA A 102 -2.24 -33.18 10.18
CA ALA A 102 -2.33 -34.57 9.74
C ALA A 102 -0.96 -35.14 9.31
N TYR A 103 -0.12 -34.33 8.68
CA TYR A 103 1.25 -34.69 8.29
C TYR A 103 2.16 -34.97 9.51
N TRP A 104 2.08 -34.15 10.55
CA TRP A 104 2.84 -34.33 11.79
C TRP A 104 2.31 -35.48 12.67
N ASP A 105 0.99 -35.70 12.68
CA ASP A 105 0.37 -36.83 13.36
C ASP A 105 0.87 -38.17 12.77
N ILE A 106 1.02 -38.26 11.44
CA ILE A 106 1.63 -39.42 10.75
C ILE A 106 3.09 -39.63 11.19
N LEU A 107 3.92 -38.57 11.18
CA LEU A 107 5.32 -38.67 11.64
C LEU A 107 5.41 -39.14 13.10
N SER A 108 4.49 -38.69 13.95
CA SER A 108 4.42 -39.12 15.36
C SER A 108 4.03 -40.60 15.48
N GLU A 109 3.13 -41.12 14.64
CA GLU A 109 2.80 -42.54 14.60
C GLU A 109 3.99 -43.38 14.12
N GLU A 110 4.63 -42.97 13.02
CA GLU A 110 5.78 -43.67 12.41
C GLU A 110 6.95 -43.86 13.39
N LEU A 111 7.28 -42.82 14.15
CA LEU A 111 8.34 -42.84 15.18
C LEU A 111 7.95 -43.64 16.44
N LYS A 112 6.67 -43.95 16.66
CA LYS A 112 6.15 -44.73 17.80
C LYS A 112 5.95 -46.21 17.49
N ARG A 113 6.27 -46.67 16.27
CA ARG A 113 6.26 -48.10 15.90
C ARG A 113 7.45 -48.84 16.53
N ASP A 114 7.36 -50.16 16.59
CA ASP A 114 8.43 -51.05 17.05
C ASP A 114 8.79 -52.05 15.93
N PRO A 115 9.97 -51.92 15.28
CA PRO A 115 10.93 -50.81 15.41
C PRO A 115 10.38 -49.50 14.81
N PRO A 116 10.93 -48.33 15.20
CA PRO A 116 10.52 -47.02 14.65
C PRO A 116 10.79 -46.89 13.15
N ASN A 117 9.91 -46.21 12.42
CA ASN A 117 10.15 -45.87 11.01
C ASN A 117 10.76 -44.46 10.87
N TYR A 118 12.04 -44.39 10.54
CA TYR A 118 12.76 -43.14 10.32
C TYR A 118 12.63 -42.55 8.90
N THR A 119 11.94 -43.22 7.97
CA THR A 119 11.86 -42.83 6.55
C THR A 119 11.37 -41.38 6.37
N HIS A 120 10.28 -41.02 7.05
CA HIS A 120 9.68 -39.68 6.95
C HIS A 120 10.57 -38.62 7.61
N ALA A 121 11.17 -38.92 8.76
CA ALA A 121 12.11 -38.02 9.44
C ALA A 121 13.37 -37.74 8.61
N PHE A 122 13.92 -38.76 7.92
CA PHE A 122 15.06 -38.60 7.02
C PHE A 122 14.75 -37.66 5.84
N ASN A 123 13.58 -37.81 5.22
CA ASN A 123 13.17 -36.93 4.11
C ASN A 123 13.09 -35.46 4.56
N LEU A 124 12.55 -35.21 5.76
CA LEU A 124 12.50 -33.88 6.37
C LEU A 124 13.91 -33.34 6.67
N LEU A 125 14.84 -34.16 7.15
CA LEU A 125 16.24 -33.75 7.35
C LEU A 125 16.94 -33.39 6.02
N MET A 126 16.60 -34.05 4.91
CA MET A 126 17.10 -33.69 3.58
C MET A 126 16.47 -32.40 3.03
N GLU A 127 15.19 -32.15 3.31
CA GLU A 127 14.52 -30.89 2.99
C GLU A 127 15.10 -29.71 3.81
N ILE A 128 15.39 -29.93 5.10
CA ILE A 128 16.11 -28.98 5.97
C ILE A 128 17.51 -28.71 5.41
N LYS A 129 18.28 -29.75 5.06
CA LYS A 129 19.61 -29.60 4.42
C LYS A 129 19.54 -28.74 3.17
N GLN A 130 18.58 -29.04 2.28
CA GLN A 130 18.42 -28.33 1.02
C GLN A 130 18.02 -26.86 1.24
N THR A 131 17.13 -26.60 2.19
CA THR A 131 16.71 -25.26 2.61
C THR A 131 17.88 -24.45 3.16
N ILE A 132 18.68 -25.03 4.05
CA ILE A 132 19.86 -24.37 4.63
C ILE A 132 20.87 -24.02 3.54
N LEU A 133 21.13 -24.92 2.59
CA LEU A 133 22.09 -24.70 1.51
C LEU A 133 21.60 -23.72 0.44
N THR A 134 20.32 -23.75 0.05
CA THR A 134 19.80 -22.89 -1.03
C THR A 134 19.34 -21.53 -0.54
N ASP A 135 18.55 -21.49 0.54
CA ASP A 135 17.78 -20.30 0.91
C ASP A 135 18.48 -19.46 1.99
N ILE A 136 19.16 -20.11 2.95
CA ILE A 136 19.74 -19.45 4.13
C ILE A 136 21.24 -19.13 3.92
N LEU A 137 22.01 -20.08 3.37
CA LEU A 137 23.43 -19.88 3.11
C LEU A 137 23.66 -19.29 1.72
N SER A 138 24.34 -18.14 1.68
CA SER A 138 24.89 -17.59 0.44
C SER A 138 26.10 -18.39 -0.07
N SER A 139 26.58 -18.08 -1.27
CA SER A 139 27.77 -18.69 -1.86
C SER A 139 29.08 -18.35 -1.14
N THR A 140 29.12 -17.30 -0.31
CA THR A 140 30.32 -16.92 0.45
C THR A 140 30.54 -17.79 1.69
N HIS A 141 29.52 -18.50 2.17
CA HIS A 141 29.55 -19.31 3.40
C HIS A 141 30.24 -20.68 3.22
N VAL A 142 31.27 -20.79 2.37
CA VAL A 142 31.92 -22.04 1.93
C VAL A 142 32.22 -23.03 3.07
N ARG A 143 32.72 -22.55 4.21
CA ARG A 143 33.02 -23.39 5.39
C ARG A 143 31.76 -24.00 6.02
N LEU A 144 30.69 -23.23 6.17
CA LEU A 144 29.42 -23.72 6.75
C LEU A 144 28.70 -24.66 5.78
N ARG A 145 28.80 -24.41 4.46
CA ARG A 145 28.24 -25.32 3.44
C ARG A 145 28.88 -26.71 3.53
N ALA A 146 30.22 -26.76 3.63
CA ALA A 146 30.94 -28.03 3.83
C ALA A 146 30.63 -28.70 5.18
N GLU A 147 30.41 -27.91 6.25
CA GLU A 147 29.98 -28.40 7.57
C GLU A 147 28.59 -29.09 7.46
N VAL A 148 27.63 -28.45 6.80
CA VAL A 148 26.27 -28.97 6.53
C VAL A 148 26.32 -30.21 5.63
N GLU A 149 27.06 -30.16 4.53
CA GLU A 149 27.19 -31.25 3.57
C GLU A 149 27.80 -32.50 4.21
N SER A 150 28.74 -32.34 5.15
CA SER A 150 29.39 -33.44 5.87
C SER A 150 28.55 -34.03 7.00
N VAL A 151 27.82 -33.21 7.77
CA VAL A 151 27.01 -33.71 8.91
C VAL A 151 25.67 -34.28 8.42
N LEU A 152 25.08 -33.67 7.40
CA LEU A 152 23.85 -34.12 6.76
C LEU A 152 24.12 -34.91 5.47
N ASP A 153 25.21 -35.69 5.37
CA ASP A 153 25.45 -36.55 4.20
C ASP A 153 24.30 -37.57 4.02
N GLU A 154 23.75 -37.61 2.81
CA GLU A 154 22.59 -38.43 2.48
C GLU A 154 22.92 -39.93 2.65
N ASN A 155 24.10 -40.35 2.18
CA ASN A 155 24.50 -41.76 2.18
C ASN A 155 24.72 -42.26 3.61
N THR A 156 25.42 -41.47 4.43
CA THR A 156 25.70 -41.75 5.84
C THR A 156 24.41 -41.79 6.66
N LEU A 157 23.48 -40.85 6.45
CA LEU A 157 22.19 -40.86 7.15
C LEU A 157 21.27 -41.98 6.65
N ARG A 158 21.25 -42.30 5.36
CA ARG A 158 20.53 -43.45 4.80
C ARG A 158 21.01 -44.77 5.40
N ASN A 159 22.34 -44.97 5.49
CA ASN A 159 22.93 -46.14 6.14
C ASN A 159 22.55 -46.24 7.64
N LYS A 160 22.49 -45.12 8.38
CA LYS A 160 22.00 -45.09 9.77
C LYS A 160 20.49 -45.42 9.87
N MET A 161 19.70 -45.01 8.88
CA MET A 161 18.27 -45.30 8.81
C MET A 161 18.00 -46.80 8.63
N GLU A 162 18.66 -47.42 7.64
CA GLU A 162 18.50 -48.84 7.31
C GLU A 162 18.95 -49.78 8.44
N GLN A 163 19.81 -49.28 9.33
CA GLN A 163 20.27 -49.98 10.53
C GLN A 163 19.45 -49.66 11.80
N ASN A 164 18.41 -48.81 11.69
CA ASN A 164 17.62 -48.29 12.82
C ASN A 164 18.47 -47.69 13.95
N CYS A 165 19.57 -47.01 13.61
CA CYS A 165 20.52 -46.39 14.54
C CYS A 165 20.66 -44.86 14.34
N MET A 166 19.61 -44.23 13.80
CA MET A 166 19.57 -42.78 13.57
C MET A 166 19.15 -42.01 14.83
N ASP A 167 20.10 -41.29 15.43
CA ASP A 167 19.78 -40.28 16.44
C ASP A 167 19.32 -38.97 15.76
N VAL A 168 18.01 -38.74 15.73
CA VAL A 168 17.41 -37.52 15.17
C VAL A 168 17.59 -36.32 16.12
N HIS A 169 17.82 -36.55 17.42
CA HIS A 169 17.99 -35.50 18.43
C HIS A 169 19.37 -34.86 18.36
N GLU A 170 20.43 -35.67 18.19
CA GLU A 170 21.80 -35.20 17.90
C GLU A 170 21.84 -34.35 16.63
N ILE A 171 21.21 -34.83 15.55
CA ILE A 171 21.15 -34.11 14.26
C ILE A 171 20.33 -32.81 14.40
N GLY A 172 19.17 -32.86 15.07
CA GLY A 172 18.33 -31.69 15.32
C GLY A 172 19.04 -30.61 16.14
N LYS A 173 19.78 -31.00 17.19
CA LYS A 173 20.63 -30.08 17.98
C LYS A 173 21.71 -29.43 17.13
N PHE A 174 22.44 -30.17 16.29
CA PHE A 174 23.41 -29.59 15.36
C PHE A 174 22.77 -28.55 14.42
N ILE A 175 21.57 -28.82 13.91
CA ILE A 175 20.83 -27.88 13.06
C ILE A 175 20.43 -26.62 13.85
N VAL A 176 19.92 -26.75 15.08
CA VAL A 176 19.59 -25.61 15.95
C VAL A 176 20.83 -24.79 16.30
N ASP A 177 21.98 -25.43 16.55
CA ASP A 177 23.28 -24.77 16.78
C ASP A 177 23.85 -24.09 15.53
N LEU A 178 23.53 -24.57 14.33
CA LEU A 178 23.88 -23.92 13.08
C LEU A 178 22.98 -22.72 12.80
N LEU A 179 21.66 -22.88 12.92
CA LEU A 179 20.70 -21.79 12.71
C LEU A 179 20.89 -20.68 13.75
N GLY A 180 21.18 -21.04 15.01
CA GLY A 180 21.54 -20.10 16.08
C GLY A 180 22.86 -19.34 15.88
N ARG A 181 23.72 -19.76 14.94
CA ARG A 181 24.90 -18.97 14.49
C ARG A 181 24.60 -18.02 13.34
N LEU A 182 23.37 -18.04 12.82
CA LEU A 182 22.98 -17.40 11.55
C LEU A 182 21.73 -16.50 11.67
N CYS A 183 20.88 -16.70 12.69
CA CYS A 183 19.69 -15.89 12.93
C CYS A 183 20.02 -14.51 13.54
N ALA A 184 19.04 -13.60 13.52
CA ALA A 184 19.14 -12.33 14.24
C ALA A 184 18.98 -12.54 15.76
N PRO A 185 19.58 -11.70 16.63
CA PRO A 185 19.55 -11.89 18.09
C PRO A 185 18.14 -11.92 18.72
N GLU A 186 17.16 -11.29 18.05
CA GLU A 186 15.75 -11.36 18.42
C GLU A 186 15.21 -12.81 18.46
N ARG A 187 15.84 -13.72 17.71
CA ARG A 187 15.47 -15.13 17.60
C ARG A 187 16.16 -16.04 18.63
N ASP A 188 17.11 -15.53 19.42
CA ASP A 188 17.83 -16.30 20.45
C ASP A 188 16.86 -17.00 21.42
N THR A 189 15.76 -16.33 21.79
CA THR A 189 14.72 -16.88 22.69
C THR A 189 13.86 -18.01 22.07
N LEU A 190 13.92 -18.19 20.76
CA LEU A 190 13.34 -19.33 20.04
C LEU A 190 14.38 -20.46 19.92
N VAL A 191 15.61 -20.14 19.53
CA VAL A 191 16.74 -21.08 19.48
C VAL A 191 16.93 -21.78 20.83
N GLU A 192 16.91 -21.03 21.93
CA GLU A 192 17.11 -21.56 23.28
C GLU A 192 16.02 -22.55 23.72
N LYS A 193 14.78 -22.39 23.21
CA LYS A 193 13.70 -23.37 23.42
C LYS A 193 13.96 -24.65 22.62
N LEU A 194 14.35 -24.52 21.35
CA LEU A 194 14.63 -25.67 20.48
C LEU A 194 15.84 -26.50 20.94
N ARG A 195 16.82 -25.90 21.61
CA ARG A 195 17.92 -26.63 22.28
C ARG A 195 17.43 -27.62 23.35
N HIS A 196 16.30 -27.30 23.99
CA HIS A 196 15.73 -28.00 25.14
C HIS A 196 14.46 -28.79 24.78
N GLU A 197 14.06 -28.83 23.51
CA GLU A 197 12.92 -29.62 23.07
C GLU A 197 13.27 -31.12 23.11
N GLU A 198 12.43 -31.93 23.72
CA GLU A 198 12.63 -33.38 23.89
C GLU A 198 11.86 -34.18 22.82
N GLU A 199 10.71 -33.69 22.36
CA GLU A 199 9.88 -34.36 21.36
C GLU A 199 10.42 -34.12 19.94
N VAL A 200 10.89 -35.18 19.28
CA VAL A 200 11.49 -35.13 17.93
C VAL A 200 10.58 -34.45 16.89
N VAL A 201 9.26 -34.62 17.00
CA VAL A 201 8.29 -34.00 16.10
C VAL A 201 8.22 -32.48 16.31
N GLU A 202 8.20 -32.00 17.56
CA GLU A 202 8.19 -30.57 17.86
C GLU A 202 9.53 -29.90 17.58
N LEU A 203 10.65 -30.62 17.78
CA LEU A 203 11.98 -30.17 17.37
C LEU A 203 12.07 -29.94 15.85
N ILE A 204 11.59 -30.88 15.04
CA ILE A 204 11.58 -30.73 13.56
C ILE A 204 10.64 -29.60 13.14
N LYS A 205 9.39 -29.55 13.65
CA LYS A 205 8.47 -28.42 13.41
C LYS A 205 9.11 -27.07 13.74
N GLY A 206 9.77 -26.99 14.89
CA GLY A 206 10.43 -25.78 15.39
C GLY A 206 11.60 -25.35 14.51
N ILE A 207 12.38 -26.30 13.99
CA ILE A 207 13.43 -26.05 12.99
C ILE A 207 12.82 -25.46 11.70
N PHE A 208 11.76 -26.03 11.15
CA PHE A 208 11.09 -25.48 9.97
C PHE A 208 10.55 -24.06 10.21
N ASN A 209 9.88 -23.83 11.34
CA ASN A 209 9.39 -22.51 11.73
C ASN A 209 10.52 -21.48 11.90
N LEU A 210 11.64 -21.87 12.53
CA LEU A 210 12.83 -21.02 12.64
C LEU A 210 13.43 -20.71 11.26
N MET A 211 13.52 -21.69 10.35
CA MET A 211 14.01 -21.47 8.98
C MET A 211 13.11 -20.50 8.20
N ASP A 212 11.78 -20.66 8.23
CA ASP A 212 10.86 -19.77 7.52
C ASP A 212 10.93 -18.32 8.04
N ILE A 213 11.05 -18.14 9.36
CA ILE A 213 11.32 -16.84 9.97
C ILE A 213 12.68 -16.28 9.50
N MET A 214 13.73 -17.11 9.46
CA MET A 214 15.06 -16.70 8.98
C MET A 214 15.09 -16.33 7.49
N LYS A 215 14.24 -16.93 6.64
CA LYS A 215 14.08 -16.51 5.24
C LYS A 215 13.51 -15.10 5.14
N ASN A 216 12.53 -14.76 5.98
CA ASN A 216 11.99 -13.40 6.07
C ASN A 216 13.03 -12.42 6.62
N ASP A 217 13.77 -12.77 7.67
CA ASP A 217 14.88 -11.97 8.21
C ASP A 217 15.95 -11.68 7.15
N LEU A 218 16.39 -12.71 6.42
CA LEU A 218 17.39 -12.58 5.36
C LEU A 218 16.87 -11.77 4.15
N THR A 219 15.58 -11.91 3.82
CA THR A 219 14.95 -11.11 2.76
C THR A 219 14.86 -9.64 3.16
N ASN A 220 14.41 -9.34 4.38
CA ASN A 220 14.32 -7.98 4.92
C ASN A 220 15.71 -7.34 5.06
N TYR A 221 16.71 -8.10 5.51
CA TYR A 221 18.11 -7.68 5.50
C TYR A 221 18.58 -7.34 4.08
N THR A 222 18.35 -8.23 3.11
CA THR A 222 18.75 -8.03 1.70
C THR A 222 18.08 -6.80 1.08
N ILE A 223 16.79 -6.57 1.36
CA ILE A 223 16.08 -5.35 0.97
C ILE A 223 16.75 -4.12 1.59
N SER A 224 17.02 -4.13 2.90
CA SER A 224 17.63 -2.99 3.60
C SER A 224 19.02 -2.63 3.05
N GLN A 225 19.86 -3.62 2.71
CA GLN A 225 21.18 -3.41 2.13
C GLN A 225 21.12 -2.84 0.70
N ASN A 226 20.11 -3.23 -0.08
CA ASN A 226 19.99 -2.84 -1.49
C ASN A 226 19.04 -1.67 -1.74
N ARG A 227 18.33 -1.15 -0.73
CA ARG A 227 17.23 -0.17 -0.88
C ARG A 227 17.62 1.04 -1.74
N ASN A 228 18.79 1.64 -1.50
CA ASN A 228 19.30 2.78 -2.29
C ASN A 228 19.43 2.45 -3.80
N ALA A 229 19.77 1.22 -4.16
CA ALA A 229 19.85 0.77 -5.55
C ALA A 229 18.45 0.50 -6.14
N VAL A 230 17.52 -0.02 -5.33
CA VAL A 230 16.10 -0.17 -5.73
C VAL A 230 15.47 1.20 -5.96
N GLU A 231 15.64 2.16 -5.05
CA GLU A 231 15.18 3.56 -5.22
C GLU A 231 15.76 4.22 -6.48
N ALA A 232 17.02 3.94 -6.84
CA ALA A 232 17.65 4.44 -8.06
C ALA A 232 17.08 3.78 -9.33
N TYR A 233 16.70 2.50 -9.26
CA TYR A 233 16.16 1.72 -10.36
C TYR A 233 14.66 1.93 -10.58
N SER A 234 13.87 2.05 -9.50
CA SER A 234 12.40 2.08 -9.52
C SER A 234 11.86 3.12 -10.50
N ALA A 235 12.36 4.36 -10.43
CA ALA A 235 11.95 5.44 -11.33
C ALA A 235 12.25 5.15 -12.83
N GLN A 236 13.33 4.41 -13.13
CA GLN A 236 13.66 4.01 -14.50
C GLN A 236 12.75 2.86 -14.98
N PHE A 237 12.42 1.94 -14.08
CA PHE A 237 11.53 0.81 -14.34
C PHE A 237 10.09 1.28 -14.53
N GLU A 238 9.56 2.09 -13.61
CA GLU A 238 8.22 2.69 -13.69
C GLU A 238 8.02 3.51 -14.96
N TYR A 239 8.98 4.37 -15.31
CA TYR A 239 8.89 5.13 -16.56
C TYR A 239 8.88 4.22 -17.79
N LYS A 240 9.71 3.17 -17.81
CA LYS A 240 9.76 2.20 -18.91
C LYS A 240 8.48 1.39 -19.05
N GLU A 241 7.90 0.90 -17.95
CA GLU A 241 6.64 0.15 -18.00
C GLU A 241 5.44 1.06 -18.32
N PHE A 242 5.48 2.34 -17.92
CA PHE A 242 4.49 3.33 -18.34
C PHE A 242 4.57 3.66 -19.84
N LEU A 243 5.77 3.75 -20.41
CA LEU A 243 5.94 3.91 -21.87
C LEU A 243 5.36 2.71 -22.64
N LYS A 244 5.65 1.47 -22.22
CA LYS A 244 5.01 0.26 -22.81
C LYS A 244 3.49 0.28 -22.71
N TYR A 245 2.94 0.90 -21.68
CA TYR A 245 1.49 1.08 -21.52
C TYR A 245 0.95 2.11 -22.52
N LEU A 246 1.65 3.23 -22.73
CA LEU A 246 1.30 4.22 -23.77
C LEU A 246 1.45 3.67 -25.20
N ASP A 247 2.42 2.79 -25.46
CA ASP A 247 2.57 2.11 -26.76
C ASP A 247 1.31 1.30 -27.14
N LYS A 248 0.59 0.76 -26.14
CA LYS A 248 -0.69 0.04 -26.32
C LYS A 248 -1.91 0.95 -26.24
N PHE A 249 -1.82 2.03 -25.46
CA PHE A 249 -2.91 2.96 -25.18
C PHE A 249 -2.41 4.41 -25.32
N PRO A 250 -2.35 4.98 -26.54
CA PRO A 250 -1.77 6.31 -26.77
C PRO A 250 -2.44 7.43 -25.95
N ASP A 251 -3.75 7.32 -25.72
CA ASP A 251 -4.54 8.25 -24.90
C ASP A 251 -4.41 8.00 -23.37
N GLY A 252 -3.63 7.02 -22.94
CA GLY A 252 -3.44 6.59 -21.54
C GLY A 252 -2.73 7.60 -20.63
N SER A 253 -2.57 8.85 -21.06
CA SER A 253 -2.07 9.97 -20.26
C SER A 253 -2.94 11.24 -20.37
N MET A 254 -4.17 11.12 -20.87
CA MET A 254 -5.07 12.28 -21.02
C MET A 254 -5.43 12.94 -19.69
N MET A 255 -5.66 12.19 -18.62
CA MET A 255 -5.98 12.76 -17.31
C MET A 255 -4.77 13.47 -16.71
N THR A 256 -3.56 12.92 -16.91
CA THR A 256 -2.28 13.55 -16.55
C THR A 256 -2.10 14.88 -17.28
N LYS A 257 -2.40 14.93 -18.59
CA LYS A 257 -2.28 16.15 -19.39
C LYS A 257 -3.25 17.24 -18.94
N GLU A 258 -4.51 16.90 -18.64
CA GLU A 258 -5.50 17.88 -18.16
C GLU A 258 -5.24 18.30 -16.70
N TRP A 259 -4.79 17.39 -15.83
CA TRP A 259 -4.31 17.69 -14.47
C TRP A 259 -3.17 18.72 -14.49
N LEU A 260 -2.15 18.48 -15.32
CA LEU A 260 -0.98 19.35 -15.47
C LEU A 260 -1.37 20.71 -16.09
N LYS A 261 -2.36 20.75 -16.98
CA LYS A 261 -2.93 21.98 -17.58
C LYS A 261 -3.68 22.83 -16.55
N LEU A 262 -4.53 22.23 -15.72
CA LEU A 262 -5.23 22.95 -14.66
C LEU A 262 -4.24 23.49 -13.61
N ALA A 263 -3.24 22.69 -13.24
CA ALA A 263 -2.17 23.12 -12.34
C ALA A 263 -1.32 24.26 -12.93
N TYR A 264 -1.07 24.27 -14.26
CA TYR A 264 -0.33 25.34 -14.93
C TYR A 264 -1.11 26.66 -14.90
N ILE A 265 -2.42 26.62 -15.13
CA ILE A 265 -3.28 27.82 -15.13
C ILE A 265 -3.38 28.44 -13.72
N ASP A 266 -3.41 27.61 -12.67
CA ASP A 266 -3.40 28.08 -11.27
C ASP A 266 -2.01 28.57 -10.80
N ALA A 267 -0.93 27.96 -11.30
CA ALA A 267 0.44 28.42 -11.04
C ALA A 267 0.77 29.75 -11.76
N PHE A 268 0.28 29.92 -13.00
CA PHE A 268 0.64 31.04 -13.88
C PHE A 268 -0.61 31.75 -14.45
N PRO A 269 -1.41 32.42 -13.60
CA PRO A 269 -2.58 33.17 -14.06
C PRO A 269 -2.20 34.28 -15.07
N SER A 270 -3.12 34.55 -16.00
CA SER A 270 -2.83 35.17 -17.32
C SER A 270 -2.12 36.54 -17.30
N THR A 271 -2.10 37.25 -16.18
CA THR A 271 -1.26 38.45 -15.99
C THR A 271 0.25 38.19 -16.11
N SER A 272 0.71 36.93 -16.00
CA SER A 272 2.14 36.58 -16.10
C SER A 272 2.61 36.15 -17.51
N ILE A 273 1.70 35.99 -18.48
CA ILE A 273 2.03 35.45 -19.81
C ILE A 273 2.53 36.55 -20.77
N ALA A 274 2.28 37.82 -20.44
CA ALA A 274 2.67 38.99 -21.25
C ALA A 274 4.17 39.32 -21.16
N LYS A 275 5.04 38.47 -21.73
CA LYS A 275 6.42 38.88 -22.06
C LYS A 275 6.39 40.06 -23.05
N PRO A 276 7.28 41.06 -22.94
CA PRO A 276 7.40 42.11 -23.93
C PRO A 276 7.85 41.53 -25.28
N LYS A 277 7.19 41.94 -26.38
CA LYS A 277 7.56 41.53 -27.75
C LYS A 277 8.91 42.14 -28.14
N GLY A 278 10.02 41.42 -27.96
CA GLY A 278 11.34 41.98 -28.27
C GLY A 278 12.57 41.12 -27.97
N GLU A 279 12.49 39.79 -27.95
CA GLU A 279 13.66 38.91 -27.86
C GLU A 279 13.45 37.64 -28.71
N THR A 280 14.56 36.95 -29.04
CA THR A 280 14.66 35.98 -30.15
C THR A 280 13.81 34.70 -29.99
N GLU A 281 13.51 34.03 -31.10
CA GLU A 281 12.81 32.73 -31.17
C GLU A 281 13.68 31.55 -30.64
N GLU A 282 14.13 31.62 -29.39
CA GLU A 282 14.61 30.43 -28.68
C GLU A 282 13.42 29.49 -28.37
N GLU A 283 13.64 28.18 -28.46
CA GLU A 283 12.56 27.20 -28.37
C GLU A 283 11.73 27.36 -27.09
N VAL A 284 10.41 27.56 -27.24
CA VAL A 284 9.43 27.47 -26.15
C VAL A 284 9.52 26.07 -25.54
N SER A 285 10.27 25.98 -24.45
CA SER A 285 10.49 24.82 -23.61
C SER A 285 9.99 25.15 -22.21
N ALA A 286 9.58 24.13 -21.46
CA ALA A 286 9.24 24.31 -20.06
C ALA A 286 10.54 24.29 -19.24
N SER A 287 10.78 25.32 -18.43
CA SER A 287 11.93 25.34 -17.53
C SER A 287 11.74 24.33 -16.41
N ASP A 288 12.85 23.84 -15.85
CA ASP A 288 12.82 22.87 -14.75
C ASP A 288 12.07 23.43 -13.53
N GLU A 289 12.14 24.74 -13.30
CA GLU A 289 11.39 25.48 -12.30
C GLU A 289 9.88 25.55 -12.63
N GLU A 290 9.48 25.81 -13.89
CA GLU A 290 8.08 25.75 -14.31
C GLU A 290 7.49 24.33 -14.11
N VAL A 291 8.26 23.28 -14.39
CA VAL A 291 7.84 21.88 -14.15
C VAL A 291 7.69 21.61 -12.66
N VAL A 292 8.63 22.07 -11.81
CA VAL A 292 8.54 21.93 -10.35
C VAL A 292 7.31 22.66 -9.80
N ILE A 293 7.15 23.96 -10.09
CA ILE A 293 6.03 24.78 -9.60
C ILE A 293 4.69 24.18 -10.05
N THR A 294 4.55 23.82 -11.33
CA THR A 294 3.31 23.24 -11.85
C THR A 294 2.98 21.91 -11.20
N THR A 295 3.96 21.00 -11.09
CA THR A 295 3.72 19.70 -10.44
C THR A 295 3.42 19.85 -8.95
N SER A 296 4.03 20.81 -8.24
CA SER A 296 3.69 21.11 -6.83
C SER A 296 2.22 21.51 -6.67
N LYS A 297 1.72 22.44 -7.51
CA LYS A 297 0.31 22.82 -7.54
C LYS A 297 -0.61 21.64 -7.89
N GLY A 298 -0.21 20.83 -8.87
CA GLY A 298 -0.94 19.61 -9.24
C GLY A 298 -1.02 18.59 -8.11
N TYR A 299 0.06 18.37 -7.36
CA TYR A 299 0.09 17.44 -6.23
C TYR A 299 -0.74 17.94 -5.04
N LEU A 300 -0.71 19.25 -4.74
CA LEU A 300 -1.55 19.86 -3.71
C LEU A 300 -3.04 19.64 -3.99
N ARG A 301 -3.48 19.87 -5.24
CA ARG A 301 -4.87 19.62 -5.68
C ARG A 301 -5.35 18.18 -5.46
N LEU A 302 -4.43 17.21 -5.39
CA LEU A 302 -4.76 15.79 -5.14
C LEU A 302 -4.89 15.43 -3.66
N VAL A 303 -4.65 16.36 -2.75
CA VAL A 303 -4.87 16.22 -1.29
C VAL A 303 -5.85 17.25 -0.72
N GLU A 304 -6.31 18.21 -1.52
CA GLU A 304 -7.39 19.15 -1.16
C GLU A 304 -8.79 18.50 -1.14
N SER A 305 -8.96 17.35 -1.80
CA SER A 305 -10.19 16.54 -1.84
C SER A 305 -9.86 15.05 -1.94
N GLU A 306 -10.76 14.20 -1.45
CA GLU A 306 -10.69 12.73 -1.50
C GLU A 306 -11.06 12.17 -2.89
N SER A 307 -11.82 12.95 -3.67
CA SER A 307 -12.33 12.58 -5.00
C SER A 307 -11.81 13.48 -6.15
N PRO A 308 -10.51 13.84 -6.19
CA PRO A 308 -10.03 14.92 -7.05
C PRO A 308 -10.07 14.53 -8.53
N SER A 309 -10.53 15.46 -9.36
CA SER A 309 -10.67 15.28 -10.81
C SER A 309 -10.01 16.44 -11.58
N PRO A 310 -9.31 16.15 -12.70
CA PRO A 310 -8.88 14.83 -13.17
C PRO A 310 -7.79 14.22 -12.27
N TYR A 311 -7.71 12.90 -12.22
CA TYR A 311 -6.66 12.16 -11.48
C TYR A 311 -5.59 11.65 -12.46
N PRO A 312 -4.30 12.02 -12.30
CA PRO A 312 -3.26 11.66 -13.27
C PRO A 312 -2.91 10.17 -13.23
N GLU A 313 -2.83 9.53 -14.39
CA GLU A 313 -2.48 8.12 -14.55
C GLU A 313 -1.07 7.79 -14.00
N THR A 314 -0.16 8.78 -13.98
CA THR A 314 1.19 8.66 -13.42
C THR A 314 1.23 8.44 -11.90
N LEU A 315 0.17 8.76 -11.16
CA LEU A 315 0.04 8.50 -9.71
C LEU A 315 -0.89 7.31 -9.41
N ARG A 316 -1.21 6.47 -10.40
CA ARG A 316 -2.18 5.36 -10.25
C ARG A 316 -1.79 4.36 -9.16
N ILE A 317 -0.50 4.10 -8.95
CA ILE A 317 -0.01 3.20 -7.89
C ILE A 317 -0.26 3.82 -6.50
N ASP A 318 0.11 5.10 -6.34
CA ASP A 318 -0.07 5.88 -5.12
C ASP A 318 -1.53 6.23 -4.77
N ARG A 319 -2.53 5.86 -5.60
CA ARG A 319 -3.90 6.38 -5.45
C ARG A 319 -4.48 6.22 -4.05
N MET A 320 -4.31 5.07 -3.42
CA MET A 320 -4.79 4.83 -2.06
C MET A 320 -4.00 5.63 -1.00
N ARG A 321 -2.69 5.85 -1.22
CA ARG A 321 -1.89 6.72 -0.34
C ARG A 321 -2.31 8.18 -0.46
N MET A 322 -2.65 8.65 -1.67
CA MET A 322 -3.11 10.01 -1.92
C MET A 322 -4.50 10.27 -1.33
N CYS A 323 -5.46 9.33 -1.46
CA CYS A 323 -6.74 9.43 -0.75
C CYS A 323 -6.55 9.49 0.78
N ALA A 324 -5.74 8.59 1.35
CA ALA A 324 -5.42 8.62 2.78
C ALA A 324 -4.63 9.87 3.23
N LEU A 325 -4.01 10.61 2.31
CA LEU A 325 -3.45 11.94 2.59
C LEU A 325 -4.53 13.01 2.52
N ALA A 326 -5.46 12.96 1.56
CA ALA A 326 -6.61 13.88 1.49
C ALA A 326 -7.49 13.82 2.76
N GLU A 327 -7.81 12.62 3.24
CA GLU A 327 -8.50 12.38 4.53
C GLU A 327 -7.79 13.11 5.69
N LYS A 328 -6.44 13.04 5.73
CA LYS A 328 -5.63 13.68 6.78
C LYS A 328 -5.44 15.18 6.57
N PHE A 329 -5.51 15.68 5.34
CA PHE A 329 -5.58 17.12 5.04
C PHE A 329 -6.92 17.70 5.52
N LEU A 330 -8.03 17.03 5.21
CA LEU A 330 -9.36 17.35 5.74
C LEU A 330 -9.35 17.31 7.27
N GLN A 331 -8.78 16.28 7.88
CA GLN A 331 -8.64 16.16 9.34
C GLN A 331 -7.92 17.37 9.95
N MET A 332 -6.73 17.71 9.45
CA MET A 332 -5.96 18.86 9.94
C MET A 332 -6.72 20.18 9.79
N ASN A 333 -7.45 20.35 8.70
CA ASN A 333 -8.26 21.53 8.41
C ASN A 333 -9.41 21.67 9.44
N ILE A 334 -10.25 20.65 9.57
CA ILE A 334 -11.41 20.64 10.47
C ILE A 334 -10.98 20.76 11.94
N VAL A 335 -9.96 20.01 12.40
CA VAL A 335 -9.46 20.09 13.77
C VAL A 335 -8.92 21.48 14.09
N THR A 336 -8.10 22.07 13.22
CA THR A 336 -7.52 23.40 13.47
C THR A 336 -8.59 24.49 13.49
N SER A 337 -9.56 24.45 12.57
CA SER A 337 -10.71 25.36 12.56
C SER A 337 -11.56 25.21 13.83
N ALA A 338 -11.81 23.98 14.28
CA ALA A 338 -12.58 23.72 15.49
C ALA A 338 -11.87 24.24 16.75
N VAL A 339 -10.55 24.07 16.87
CA VAL A 339 -9.78 24.65 17.99
C VAL A 339 -9.78 26.18 17.93
N PHE A 340 -9.67 26.80 16.75
CA PHE A 340 -9.74 28.26 16.61
C PHE A 340 -11.10 28.82 17.03
N VAL A 341 -12.20 28.25 16.54
CA VAL A 341 -13.57 28.63 16.97
C VAL A 341 -13.71 28.44 18.48
N THR A 342 -13.28 27.30 19.01
CA THR A 342 -13.41 26.98 20.44
C THR A 342 -12.60 27.95 21.31
N CYS A 343 -11.38 28.32 20.92
CA CYS A 343 -10.60 29.33 21.63
C CYS A 343 -11.27 30.72 21.63
N ASN A 344 -11.96 31.08 20.54
CA ASN A 344 -12.63 32.38 20.43
C ASN A 344 -13.86 32.47 21.36
N PHE A 345 -14.66 31.40 21.46
CA PHE A 345 -15.89 31.37 22.25
C PHE A 345 -15.74 30.85 23.70
N ALA A 346 -14.64 30.17 24.05
CA ALA A 346 -14.36 29.75 25.42
C ALA A 346 -13.88 30.88 26.34
N GLY A 347 -13.59 32.07 25.78
CA GLY A 347 -13.06 33.21 26.53
C GLY A 347 -11.58 33.07 26.91
N LYS A 348 -10.98 34.18 27.35
CA LYS A 348 -9.52 34.30 27.55
C LYS A 348 -8.98 33.36 28.65
N GLN A 349 -9.64 33.30 29.81
CA GLN A 349 -9.17 32.52 30.97
C GLN A 349 -9.03 31.03 30.68
N ILE A 350 -9.92 30.46 29.85
CA ILE A 350 -9.90 29.06 29.46
C ILE A 350 -8.99 28.84 28.24
N SER A 351 -9.11 29.67 27.20
CA SER A 351 -8.32 29.49 25.97
C SER A 351 -6.82 29.76 26.13
N GLU A 352 -6.40 30.50 27.16
CA GLU A 352 -4.99 30.71 27.55
C GLU A 352 -4.52 29.82 28.71
N SER A 353 -5.38 28.96 29.26
CA SER A 353 -4.98 28.03 30.33
C SER A 353 -4.00 26.97 29.82
N GLU A 354 -3.12 26.49 30.72
CA GLU A 354 -2.03 25.59 30.37
C GLU A 354 -2.57 24.27 29.79
N GLY A 355 -1.97 23.81 28.69
CA GLY A 355 -2.34 22.56 28.03
C GLY A 355 -3.66 22.58 27.24
N PHE A 356 -4.61 23.49 27.50
CA PHE A 356 -5.98 23.47 26.92
C PHE A 356 -6.01 23.25 25.40
N LYS A 357 -5.30 24.11 24.65
CA LYS A 357 -5.26 24.04 23.17
C LYS A 357 -4.73 22.70 22.66
N LYS A 358 -3.69 22.17 23.31
CA LYS A 358 -3.10 20.86 22.96
C LYS A 358 -4.06 19.73 23.31
N SER A 359 -4.60 19.71 24.53
CA SER A 359 -5.52 18.67 24.99
C SER A 359 -6.79 18.59 24.15
N LEU A 360 -7.36 19.74 23.75
CA LEU A 360 -8.48 19.79 22.81
C LEU A 360 -8.08 19.21 21.45
N LYS A 361 -6.97 19.68 20.86
CA LYS A 361 -6.47 19.19 19.56
C LYS A 361 -6.20 17.67 19.59
N ASP A 362 -5.55 17.16 20.63
CA ASP A 362 -5.25 15.73 20.79
C ASP A 362 -6.56 14.90 20.84
N GLN A 363 -7.59 15.37 21.56
CA GLN A 363 -8.91 14.71 21.63
C GLN A 363 -9.69 14.78 20.31
N LEU A 364 -9.66 15.93 19.64
CA LEU A 364 -10.34 16.08 18.34
C LEU A 364 -9.68 15.21 17.26
N ILE A 365 -8.36 15.02 17.27
CA ILE A 365 -7.66 14.09 16.36
C ILE A 365 -8.15 12.65 16.54
N VAL A 366 -8.39 12.20 17.78
CA VAL A 366 -8.95 10.87 18.03
C VAL A 366 -10.37 10.72 17.46
N ILE A 367 -11.25 11.70 17.72
CA ILE A 367 -12.66 11.67 17.25
C ILE A 367 -12.78 11.79 15.73
N THR A 368 -11.81 12.44 15.08
CA THR A 368 -11.79 12.67 13.62
C THR A 368 -10.85 11.71 12.87
N ASN A 369 -10.40 10.61 13.48
CA ASN A 369 -9.41 9.75 12.82
C ASN A 369 -9.92 9.18 11.49
N ASP A 370 -11.19 8.81 11.45
CA ASP A 370 -11.86 8.16 10.32
C ASP A 370 -12.76 9.17 9.56
N ILE A 371 -12.32 10.43 9.47
CA ILE A 371 -13.04 11.51 8.77
C ILE A 371 -12.97 11.32 7.26
N GLU A 372 -14.11 11.50 6.60
CA GLU A 372 -14.26 11.46 5.14
C GLU A 372 -15.24 12.56 4.68
N GLU A 373 -15.14 13.03 3.43
CA GLU A 373 -16.09 13.96 2.79
C GLU A 373 -17.54 13.51 3.00
N LYS A 374 -17.80 12.20 2.90
CA LYS A 374 -19.13 11.59 3.05
C LYS A 374 -19.68 11.57 4.49
N ASN A 375 -18.82 11.68 5.51
CA ASN A 375 -19.20 11.62 6.93
C ASN A 375 -19.01 12.95 7.68
N LEU A 376 -18.48 13.97 7.00
CA LEU A 376 -18.05 15.24 7.55
C LEU A 376 -19.06 15.89 8.50
N THR A 377 -20.37 15.89 8.17
CA THR A 377 -21.41 16.49 9.00
C THR A 377 -21.52 15.82 10.38
N THR A 378 -21.65 14.49 10.43
CA THR A 378 -21.78 13.76 11.71
C THR A 378 -20.47 13.73 12.51
N THR A 379 -19.34 13.78 11.80
CA THR A 379 -18.02 13.98 12.42
C THR A 379 -17.91 15.38 13.05
N VAL A 380 -18.39 16.42 12.38
CA VAL A 380 -18.44 17.80 12.92
C VAL A 380 -19.43 17.94 14.08
N GLU A 381 -20.54 17.21 14.10
CA GLU A 381 -21.44 17.11 15.27
C GLU A 381 -20.71 16.53 16.48
N SER A 382 -19.92 15.46 16.29
CA SER A 382 -19.13 14.83 17.35
C SER A 382 -18.01 15.76 17.87
N VAL A 383 -17.34 16.48 16.97
CA VAL A 383 -16.37 17.55 17.29
C VAL A 383 -17.04 18.68 18.09
N CYS A 384 -18.25 19.09 17.70
CA CYS A 384 -19.01 20.14 18.37
C CYS A 384 -19.32 19.80 19.83
N GLU A 385 -19.82 18.60 20.10
CA GLU A 385 -20.06 18.12 21.47
C GLU A 385 -18.75 18.06 22.28
N GLN A 386 -17.66 17.53 21.70
CA GLN A 386 -16.38 17.46 22.43
C GLN A 386 -15.82 18.85 22.76
N CYS A 387 -15.92 19.82 21.85
CA CYS A 387 -15.52 21.20 22.13
C CYS A 387 -16.32 21.78 23.32
N VAL A 388 -17.63 21.55 23.37
CA VAL A 388 -18.49 21.99 24.50
C VAL A 388 -18.11 21.28 25.80
N VAL A 389 -17.85 19.97 25.76
CA VAL A 389 -17.46 19.17 26.95
C VAL A 389 -16.13 19.64 27.53
N VAL A 390 -15.09 19.80 26.69
CA VAL A 390 -13.77 20.27 27.13
C VAL A 390 -13.86 21.69 27.69
N VAL A 391 -14.62 22.57 27.04
CA VAL A 391 -14.83 23.95 27.50
C VAL A 391 -15.56 24.00 28.86
N LYS A 392 -16.67 23.27 29.04
CA LYS A 392 -17.39 23.24 30.32
C LYS A 392 -16.58 22.57 31.43
N LYS A 393 -15.77 21.56 31.11
CA LYS A 393 -14.84 20.93 32.06
C LYS A 393 -13.78 21.93 32.53
N THR A 394 -13.03 22.56 31.62
CA THR A 394 -11.96 23.50 31.99
C THR A 394 -12.51 24.75 32.68
N ALA A 395 -13.72 25.21 32.34
CA ALA A 395 -14.40 26.26 33.09
C ALA A 395 -14.63 25.88 34.56
N SER A 396 -15.10 24.66 34.81
CA SER A 396 -15.32 24.13 36.16
C SER A 396 -14.01 24.01 36.94
N GLU A 397 -12.94 23.53 36.31
CA GLU A 397 -11.60 23.40 36.90
C GLU A 397 -10.98 24.77 37.25
N LEU A 398 -11.26 25.81 36.45
CA LEU A 398 -10.78 27.19 36.67
C LEU A 398 -11.74 28.07 37.48
N SER A 399 -12.87 27.54 37.96
CA SER A 399 -13.97 28.30 38.59
C SER A 399 -14.44 29.51 37.76
N ALA A 400 -14.49 29.35 36.44
CA ALA A 400 -14.94 30.37 35.49
C ALA A 400 -16.39 30.12 35.05
N GLU A 401 -17.20 31.17 34.98
CA GLU A 401 -18.56 31.09 34.43
C GLU A 401 -18.53 31.20 32.90
N ILE A 402 -19.28 30.33 32.22
CA ILE A 402 -19.60 30.48 30.79
C ILE A 402 -21.13 30.57 30.66
N PRO A 403 -21.68 31.69 30.14
CA PRO A 403 -23.09 31.77 29.80
C PRO A 403 -23.50 30.70 28.78
N GLU A 404 -24.65 30.05 28.98
CA GLU A 404 -25.15 29.03 28.03
C GLU A 404 -25.42 29.62 26.63
N GLU A 405 -25.59 30.94 26.52
CA GLU A 405 -25.61 31.66 25.24
C GLU A 405 -24.28 31.58 24.48
N GLN A 406 -23.13 31.70 25.17
CA GLN A 406 -21.81 31.50 24.56
C GLN A 406 -21.60 30.04 24.13
N ILE A 407 -22.10 29.08 24.90
CA ILE A 407 -22.12 27.66 24.51
C ILE A 407 -22.98 27.44 23.25
N LYS A 408 -24.12 28.11 23.14
CA LYS A 408 -24.97 28.07 21.94
C LYS A 408 -24.29 28.71 20.73
N MET A 409 -23.59 29.82 20.91
CA MET A 409 -22.78 30.45 19.85
C MET A 409 -21.62 29.53 19.41
N LEU A 410 -20.89 28.94 20.36
CA LEU A 410 -19.84 27.95 20.12
C LEU A 410 -20.37 26.78 19.27
N ARG A 411 -21.51 26.18 19.66
CA ARG A 411 -22.15 25.10 18.91
C ARG A 411 -22.42 25.49 17.46
N ASN A 412 -23.14 26.60 17.26
CA ASN A 412 -23.49 27.09 15.93
C ASN A 412 -22.25 27.33 15.06
N GLN A 413 -21.17 27.86 15.64
CA GLN A 413 -19.94 28.21 14.92
C GLN A 413 -19.05 26.99 14.63
N VAL A 414 -19.08 25.94 15.46
CA VAL A 414 -18.38 24.68 15.15
C VAL A 414 -19.16 23.87 14.10
N HIS A 415 -20.49 23.77 14.20
CA HIS A 415 -21.30 23.15 13.13
C HIS A 415 -21.10 23.83 11.77
N ALA A 416 -20.95 25.16 11.75
CA ALA A 416 -20.69 25.91 10.53
C ALA A 416 -19.37 25.57 9.82
N ILE A 417 -18.44 24.83 10.44
CA ILE A 417 -17.18 24.38 9.83
C ILE A 417 -17.41 23.27 8.78
N ALA A 418 -18.55 22.57 8.84
CA ALA A 418 -18.92 21.56 7.84
C ALA A 418 -19.09 22.18 6.42
N ASP A 419 -19.42 23.46 6.31
CA ASP A 419 -19.40 24.21 5.05
C ASP A 419 -17.95 24.48 4.60
N GLU A 420 -17.65 24.14 3.35
CA GLU A 420 -16.35 24.39 2.72
C GLU A 420 -16.06 25.88 2.55
N HIS A 421 -17.09 26.71 2.40
CA HIS A 421 -16.99 28.17 2.27
C HIS A 421 -16.81 28.91 3.60
N ASN A 422 -16.82 28.19 4.73
CA ASN A 422 -16.64 28.78 6.05
C ASN A 422 -15.31 29.57 6.12
N ALA A 423 -15.39 30.85 6.46
CA ALA A 423 -14.22 31.75 6.43
C ALA A 423 -13.04 31.28 7.32
N ILE A 424 -13.30 30.53 8.40
CA ILE A 424 -12.25 29.98 9.28
C ILE A 424 -11.66 28.70 8.67
N ARG A 425 -12.48 27.84 8.04
CA ARG A 425 -12.00 26.67 7.26
C ARG A 425 -11.16 27.10 6.06
N VAL A 426 -11.65 28.04 5.25
CA VAL A 426 -10.90 28.61 4.12
C VAL A 426 -9.58 29.26 4.57
N LEU A 427 -9.56 29.94 5.72
CA LEU A 427 -8.34 30.54 6.28
C LEU A 427 -7.34 29.48 6.77
N VAL A 428 -7.81 28.37 7.34
CA VAL A 428 -6.95 27.26 7.76
C VAL A 428 -6.42 26.51 6.54
N CYS A 429 -7.29 26.15 5.60
CA CYS A 429 -6.97 25.51 4.32
C CYS A 429 -5.80 26.25 3.63
N LYS A 430 -5.96 27.56 3.39
CA LYS A 430 -4.94 28.41 2.73
C LYS A 430 -3.60 28.51 3.45
N ARG A 431 -3.56 28.26 4.76
CA ARG A 431 -2.29 28.19 5.51
C ARG A 431 -1.61 26.84 5.34
N ILE A 432 -2.38 25.75 5.28
CA ILE A 432 -1.87 24.40 5.03
C ILE A 432 -1.41 24.28 3.57
N GLU A 433 -2.23 24.73 2.61
CA GLU A 433 -1.91 24.88 1.19
C GLU A 433 -0.56 25.58 0.98
N ALA A 434 -0.37 26.76 1.60
CA ALA A 434 0.86 27.54 1.48
C ALA A 434 2.10 26.77 1.98
N PHE A 435 2.00 26.11 3.14
CA PHE A 435 3.08 25.28 3.69
C PHE A 435 3.43 24.12 2.76
N VAL A 436 2.41 23.40 2.30
CA VAL A 436 2.56 22.19 1.48
C VAL A 436 3.14 22.56 0.12
N ASN A 437 2.71 23.66 -0.49
CA ASN A 437 3.27 24.15 -1.75
C ASN A 437 4.72 24.65 -1.60
N GLU A 438 5.05 25.39 -0.54
CA GLU A 438 6.43 25.81 -0.22
C GLU A 438 7.36 24.57 -0.12
N MET A 439 6.93 23.56 0.64
CA MET A 439 7.67 22.30 0.80
C MET A 439 7.77 21.46 -0.48
N LEU A 440 6.72 21.43 -1.32
CA LEU A 440 6.72 20.69 -2.60
C LEU A 440 7.64 21.34 -3.65
N CYS A 441 7.80 22.66 -3.62
CA CYS A 441 8.72 23.40 -4.49
C CYS A 441 10.17 23.32 -4.00
N SER A 442 10.42 23.59 -2.71
CA SER A 442 11.78 23.61 -2.12
C SER A 442 11.94 22.61 -0.96
N PRO A 443 11.97 21.27 -1.20
CA PRO A 443 12.07 20.27 -0.13
C PRO A 443 13.32 20.42 0.76
N SER A 444 14.42 20.94 0.20
CA SER A 444 15.69 21.19 0.89
C SER A 444 15.66 22.43 1.80
N GLU A 445 14.76 23.38 1.52
CA GLU A 445 14.65 24.65 2.26
C GLU A 445 13.57 24.55 3.34
N VAL A 446 13.67 23.51 4.18
CA VAL A 446 12.74 23.26 5.30
C VAL A 446 12.46 24.57 6.05
N PRO A 447 11.19 25.04 6.12
CA PRO A 447 10.83 26.26 6.80
C PRO A 447 11.18 26.20 8.28
N ARG A 448 12.35 26.76 8.62
CA ARG A 448 12.75 27.09 10.00
C ARG A 448 11.81 28.13 10.64
N ARG A 449 10.87 28.66 9.84
CA ARG A 449 9.78 29.55 10.23
C ARG A 449 8.53 28.71 10.46
N LEU A 450 8.12 28.60 11.71
CA LEU A 450 6.76 28.20 12.07
C LEU A 450 5.77 29.16 11.39
N LEU A 451 4.88 28.66 10.54
CA LEU A 451 3.82 29.50 9.98
C LEU A 451 2.89 29.99 11.10
N PRO A 452 2.67 31.33 11.22
CA PRO A 452 1.80 31.88 12.26
C PRO A 452 0.39 31.28 12.25
N GLY A 453 0.08 30.52 13.31
CA GLY A 453 -1.20 29.84 13.51
C GLY A 453 -1.19 28.32 13.32
N LEU A 454 -0.22 27.73 12.61
CA LEU A 454 -0.17 26.27 12.42
C LEU A 454 0.72 25.53 13.44
N SER A 455 1.38 26.24 14.35
CA SER A 455 2.24 25.65 15.40
C SER A 455 1.52 24.65 16.32
N LEU A 456 0.19 24.68 16.38
CA LEU A 456 -0.61 23.70 17.13
C LEU A 456 -0.58 22.29 16.51
N ILE A 457 -0.53 22.20 15.18
CA ILE A 457 -0.57 20.94 14.40
C ILE A 457 0.79 20.64 13.73
N GLN A 458 1.89 21.20 14.24
CA GLN A 458 3.20 21.11 13.60
C GLN A 458 3.65 19.66 13.42
N SER A 459 3.45 18.81 14.43
CA SER A 459 3.79 17.38 14.40
C SER A 459 3.07 16.64 13.28
N GLU A 460 1.76 16.88 13.16
CA GLU A 460 0.85 16.29 12.20
C GLU A 460 1.18 16.76 10.78
N LEU A 461 1.39 18.06 10.61
CA LEU A 461 1.74 18.69 9.34
C LEU A 461 3.12 18.23 8.84
N CYS A 462 4.11 18.12 9.72
CA CYS A 462 5.41 17.56 9.36
C CYS A 462 5.32 16.07 8.97
N ALA A 463 4.52 15.27 9.68
CA ALA A 463 4.32 13.85 9.34
C ALA A 463 3.56 13.67 8.01
N PHE A 464 2.53 14.49 7.77
CA PHE A 464 1.79 14.57 6.52
C PHE A 464 2.72 14.92 5.35
N THR A 465 3.43 16.04 5.45
CA THR A 465 4.30 16.53 4.37
C THR A 465 5.47 15.57 4.11
N ALA A 466 6.03 14.92 5.14
CA ALA A 466 7.07 13.91 4.96
C ALA A 466 6.59 12.66 4.19
N ARG A 467 5.31 12.28 4.31
CA ARG A 467 4.70 11.20 3.52
C ARG A 467 4.41 11.67 2.09
N LEU A 468 3.77 12.82 1.92
CA LEU A 468 3.44 13.40 0.61
C LEU A 468 4.70 13.64 -0.23
N LEU A 469 5.77 14.19 0.36
CA LEU A 469 7.02 14.47 -0.36
C LEU A 469 7.67 13.23 -0.97
N ARG A 470 7.61 12.06 -0.33
CA ARG A 470 8.18 10.83 -0.92
C ARG A 470 7.51 10.48 -2.24
N ILE A 471 6.18 10.45 -2.22
CA ILE A 471 5.34 10.22 -3.40
C ILE A 471 5.63 11.26 -4.48
N CYS A 472 5.56 12.55 -4.13
CA CYS A 472 5.72 13.64 -5.08
C CYS A 472 7.14 13.73 -5.66
N ILE A 473 8.20 13.54 -4.87
CA ILE A 473 9.59 13.56 -5.34
C ILE A 473 9.87 12.36 -6.25
N HIS A 474 9.40 11.16 -5.87
CA HIS A 474 9.60 9.95 -6.68
C HIS A 474 8.80 10.00 -7.99
N ASN A 475 7.54 10.42 -7.94
CA ASN A 475 6.72 10.63 -9.14
C ASN A 475 7.34 11.71 -10.05
N ARG A 476 7.79 12.84 -9.49
CA ARG A 476 8.49 13.90 -10.24
C ARG A 476 9.78 13.37 -10.88
N LYS A 477 10.59 12.59 -10.14
CA LYS A 477 11.82 11.92 -10.64
C LYS A 477 11.53 10.94 -11.78
N THR A 478 10.42 10.21 -11.70
CA THR A 478 10.00 9.19 -12.68
C THR A 478 9.46 9.81 -13.97
N PHE A 479 8.65 10.86 -13.87
CA PHE A 479 7.89 11.42 -15.00
C PHE A 479 8.33 12.83 -15.43
N PHE A 480 9.47 13.33 -14.94
CA PHE A 480 9.93 14.72 -15.15
C PHE A 480 9.89 15.16 -16.62
N GLU A 481 10.48 14.37 -17.50
CA GLU A 481 10.59 14.72 -18.92
C GLU A 481 9.26 14.53 -19.67
N LEU A 482 8.40 13.62 -19.21
CA LEU A 482 7.02 13.52 -19.70
C LEU A 482 6.24 14.80 -19.37
N TYR A 483 6.34 15.29 -18.12
CA TYR A 483 5.73 16.53 -17.70
C TYR A 483 6.30 17.76 -18.44
N ARG A 484 7.62 17.82 -18.67
CA ARG A 484 8.24 18.89 -19.48
C ARG A 484 7.66 18.94 -20.90
N ASN A 485 7.51 17.80 -21.57
CA ASN A 485 6.99 17.73 -22.94
C ASN A 485 5.47 17.95 -23.02
N MET A 486 4.71 17.49 -22.03
CA MET A 486 3.30 17.88 -21.88
C MET A 486 3.15 19.39 -21.70
N LEU A 487 3.96 20.02 -20.85
CA LEU A 487 3.94 21.47 -20.65
C LEU A 487 4.34 22.26 -21.91
N LYS A 488 5.35 21.81 -22.66
CA LYS A 488 5.69 22.37 -23.98
C LYS A 488 4.51 22.35 -24.97
N THR A 489 3.63 21.36 -24.85
CA THR A 489 2.39 21.27 -25.65
C THR A 489 1.26 22.15 -25.08
N ILE A 490 1.10 22.21 -23.76
CA ILE A 490 0.08 23.01 -23.07
C ILE A 490 0.31 24.51 -23.29
N LYS A 491 1.55 24.99 -23.16
CA LYS A 491 1.90 26.42 -23.35
C LYS A 491 1.48 26.92 -24.74
N ARG A 492 1.91 26.21 -25.79
CA ARG A 492 1.53 26.49 -27.19
C ARG A 492 0.00 26.51 -27.38
N SER A 493 -0.68 25.48 -26.87
CA SER A 493 -2.15 25.38 -26.96
C SER A 493 -2.91 26.48 -26.21
N LEU A 494 -2.29 27.13 -25.22
CA LEU A 494 -2.86 28.29 -24.53
C LEU A 494 -2.57 29.58 -25.29
N GLU A 495 -1.34 29.77 -25.79
CA GLU A 495 -0.91 30.89 -26.64
C GLU A 495 -1.76 30.99 -27.92
N ASP A 496 -2.00 29.86 -28.61
CA ASP A 496 -2.88 29.77 -29.79
C ASP A 496 -4.36 30.08 -29.49
N SER A 497 -4.78 30.03 -28.22
CA SER A 497 -6.18 30.20 -27.80
C SER A 497 -6.50 31.61 -27.26
N THR A 498 -5.50 32.44 -27.01
CA THR A 498 -5.70 33.86 -26.68
C THR A 498 -5.99 34.69 -27.94
N PRO A 499 -7.18 35.31 -28.07
CA PRO A 499 -7.47 36.19 -29.21
C PRO A 499 -6.60 37.46 -29.17
N SER A 500 -6.22 37.94 -30.36
CA SER A 500 -5.36 39.11 -30.58
C SER A 500 -6.07 40.45 -30.48
#